data_AF-Q7P8E8-F1
#
_entry.id   AF-Q7P8E8-F1
#
_cell.length_a   1.000
_cell.length_b   1.000
_cell.length_c   1.000
_cell.angle_alpha   90.00
_cell.angle_beta   90.00
_cell.angle_gamma   90.00
#
_symmetry.space_group_name_H-M   'P 1'
#
loop_
_entity.id
_entity.type
_entity.pdbx_description
1 polymer ?
#
loop_
_entity_poly.entity_id
_entity_poly.type
_entity_poly.pdbx_seq_one_letter_code
_entity_poly.pdbx_strand_id
1 'polypeptide(L)'
;MIEQNVKTVKLQGNVPLDFVNGEIPTFDEMKLIAEDIAKKYPNYQNYFINFKFPLTDTSERRNEINYNSLCLFSKSGNSDFRLTLHYNGVSTMNLTLNKNIVGHLGINLISNISPIKVGMTLSQVKKKLGEPSEINNETKESQYYVLNENYQVLGILFIQYTNDTVKSANFFSWNNNFSKEQLSAIDSYIAGDKKLEDLKIKELKDIY
;
A
#
# COMPACT_ATOMS: atom_id res chain seq x y z
N MET A 1 3.50 27.28 46.06
CA MET A 1 3.47 27.20 44.59
C MET A 1 4.76 27.78 44.05
N ILE A 2 5.63 26.93 43.49
CA ILE A 2 6.66 27.33 42.54
C ILE A 2 6.58 26.27 41.45
N GLU A 3 5.88 26.60 40.36
CA GLU A 3 6.01 25.84 39.11
C GLU A 3 7.44 26.00 38.63
N GLN A 4 8.30 25.02 38.91
CA GLN A 4 9.55 24.89 38.17
C GLN A 4 9.18 24.44 36.76
N ASN A 5 8.92 25.44 35.91
CA ASN A 5 8.96 25.33 34.47
C ASN A 5 10.37 24.88 34.05
N VAL A 6 10.64 23.58 34.18
CA VAL A 6 11.72 22.94 33.43
C VAL A 6 11.25 22.98 31.99
N LYS A 7 11.63 24.04 31.27
CA LYS A 7 11.64 24.06 29.81
C LYS A 7 12.56 22.91 29.39
N THR A 8 12.01 21.72 29.26
CA THR A 8 12.72 20.56 28.73
C THR A 8 13.14 20.95 27.33
N VAL A 9 14.45 21.12 27.14
CA VAL A 9 15.03 21.62 25.90
C VAL A 9 14.74 20.55 24.83
N LYS A 10 13.83 20.88 23.91
CA LYS A 10 13.25 19.96 22.93
C LYS A 10 13.72 20.34 21.53
N LEU A 11 14.28 19.36 20.80
CA LEU A 11 14.52 19.48 19.37
C LEU A 11 13.41 18.75 18.63
N GLN A 12 12.69 19.49 17.78
CA GLN A 12 11.70 18.93 16.87
C GLN A 12 12.02 19.40 15.46
N GLY A 13 12.10 18.47 14.53
CA GLY A 13 12.46 18.75 13.15
C GLY A 13 11.82 17.77 12.19
N ASN A 14 11.59 18.25 10.97
CA ASN A 14 11.22 17.42 9.84
C ASN A 14 12.50 17.11 9.05
N VAL A 15 12.69 15.83 8.72
CA VAL A 15 13.77 15.40 7.84
C VAL A 15 13.14 14.98 6.52
N PRO A 16 13.22 15.82 5.47
CA PRO A 16 12.81 15.41 4.14
C PRO A 16 13.84 14.40 3.61
N LEU A 17 13.36 13.25 3.14
CA LEU A 17 14.18 12.25 2.47
C LEU A 17 13.72 12.07 1.03
N ASP A 18 14.67 12.17 0.11
CA ASP A 18 14.47 11.79 -1.29
C ASP A 18 14.71 10.28 -1.45
N PHE A 19 14.06 9.68 -2.46
CA PHE A 19 14.25 8.28 -2.80
C PHE A 19 15.69 8.06 -3.27
N VAL A 20 16.49 7.31 -2.50
CA VAL A 20 17.84 6.92 -2.91
C VAL A 20 17.70 5.71 -3.82
N ASN A 21 18.17 5.80 -5.06
CA ASN A 21 18.03 4.74 -6.09
C ASN A 21 16.58 4.30 -6.37
N GLY A 22 15.59 5.15 -6.07
CA GLY A 22 14.16 4.83 -6.25
C GLY A 22 13.53 4.08 -5.08
N GLU A 23 14.27 3.85 -3.99
CA GLU A 23 13.77 3.13 -2.81
C GLU A 23 13.60 4.08 -1.62
N ILE A 24 12.62 3.75 -0.77
CA ILE A 24 12.45 4.40 0.53
C ILE A 24 13.51 3.81 1.46
N PRO A 25 14.31 4.63 2.18
CA PRO A 25 15.26 4.14 3.16
C PRO A 25 14.58 3.21 4.19
N THR A 26 15.30 2.22 4.65
CA THR A 26 14.83 1.30 5.69
C THR A 26 14.70 2.01 7.04
N PHE A 27 13.95 1.44 7.98
CA PHE A 27 13.84 2.00 9.33
C PHE A 27 15.18 2.02 10.07
N ASP A 28 16.07 1.06 9.80
CA ASP A 28 17.42 1.05 10.39
C ASP A 28 18.27 2.21 9.87
N GLU A 29 18.19 2.52 8.57
CA GLU A 29 18.86 3.68 7.99
C GLU A 29 18.29 5.00 8.53
N MET A 30 16.97 5.11 8.66
CA MET A 30 16.34 6.29 9.29
C MET A 30 16.73 6.44 10.77
N LYS A 31 16.88 5.34 11.51
CA LYS A 31 17.34 5.36 12.89
C LYS A 31 18.77 5.89 13.00
N LEU A 32 19.67 5.47 12.12
CA LEU A 32 21.05 6.00 12.08
C LEU A 32 21.07 7.52 11.82
N ILE A 33 20.23 8.01 10.91
CA ILE A 33 20.09 9.45 10.64
C ILE A 33 19.61 10.20 11.91
N ALA A 34 18.64 9.63 12.63
CA ALA A 34 18.15 10.22 13.88
C ALA A 34 19.23 10.29 14.98
N GLU A 35 20.07 9.26 15.08
CA GLU A 35 21.21 9.21 16.00
C GLU A 35 22.27 10.26 15.67
N ASP A 36 22.57 10.45 14.39
CA ASP A 36 23.55 11.45 13.95
C ASP A 36 23.06 12.89 14.18
N ILE A 37 21.75 13.16 14.03
CA ILE A 37 21.14 14.44 14.42
C ILE A 37 21.31 14.69 15.91
N ALA A 38 21.10 13.67 16.76
CA ALA A 38 21.28 13.82 18.22
C ALA A 38 22.73 14.10 18.61
N LYS A 39 23.70 13.45 17.96
CA LYS A 39 25.14 13.72 18.18
C LYS A 39 25.51 15.14 17.76
N LYS A 40 24.93 15.66 16.68
CA LYS A 40 25.20 17.02 16.18
C LYS A 40 24.63 18.12 17.08
N TYR A 41 23.54 17.83 17.79
CA TYR A 41 22.86 18.79 18.66
C TYR A 41 22.72 18.28 20.10
N PRO A 42 23.82 18.01 20.83
CA PRO A 42 23.79 17.25 22.08
C PRO A 42 23.12 17.99 23.25
N ASN A 43 22.87 19.30 23.12
CA ASN A 43 22.32 20.14 24.20
C ASN A 43 20.81 19.97 24.41
N TYR A 44 20.13 19.19 23.56
CA TYR A 44 18.72 18.87 23.73
C TYR A 44 18.54 17.57 24.52
N GLN A 45 17.59 17.58 25.45
CA GLN A 45 17.27 16.42 26.28
C GLN A 45 16.28 15.48 25.60
N ASN A 46 15.41 16.02 24.73
CA ASN A 46 14.38 15.25 24.03
C ASN A 46 14.44 15.54 22.53
N TYR A 47 14.35 14.48 21.74
CA TYR A 47 14.40 14.52 20.28
C TYR A 47 13.12 13.94 19.70
N PHE A 48 12.51 14.68 18.77
CA PHE A 48 11.33 14.26 18.03
C PHE A 48 11.59 14.51 16.56
N ILE A 49 12.02 13.45 15.85
CA ILE A 49 12.48 13.52 14.47
C ILE A 49 11.42 12.90 13.59
N ASN A 50 10.81 13.73 12.76
CA ASN A 50 9.76 13.33 11.87
C ASN A 50 10.33 13.12 10.45
N PHE A 51 10.34 11.88 9.98
CA PHE A 51 10.77 11.58 8.62
C PHE A 51 9.64 11.84 7.65
N LYS A 52 9.92 12.74 6.71
CA LYS A 52 8.97 13.16 5.69
C LYS A 52 9.44 12.72 4.31
N PHE A 53 8.56 12.09 3.55
CA PHE A 53 8.80 11.69 2.18
C PHE A 53 7.96 12.55 1.24
N PRO A 54 8.51 13.01 0.11
CA PRO A 54 7.79 13.76 -0.89
C PRO A 54 6.92 12.80 -1.71
N LEU A 55 5.92 12.19 -1.08
CA LEU A 55 4.90 11.43 -1.77
C LEU A 55 4.06 12.44 -2.58
N THR A 56 4.10 12.37 -3.91
CA THR A 56 3.30 13.24 -4.76
C THR A 56 1.88 12.71 -4.89
N ASP A 57 0.93 13.41 -4.26
CA ASP A 57 -0.50 13.32 -4.58
C ASP A 57 -0.77 14.13 -5.86
N THR A 58 -1.50 13.56 -6.84
CA THR A 58 -1.90 14.27 -8.07
C THR A 58 -3.26 14.95 -7.94
N SER A 59 -3.97 14.78 -6.83
CA SER A 59 -5.18 15.55 -6.52
C SER A 59 -4.80 16.82 -5.76
N GLU A 60 -5.29 17.97 -6.20
CA GLU A 60 -4.94 19.32 -5.69
C GLU A 60 -5.38 19.61 -4.24
N ARG A 61 -5.59 18.60 -3.39
CA ARG A 61 -5.87 18.78 -1.96
C ARG A 61 -4.62 18.51 -1.12
N ARG A 62 -3.57 19.30 -1.36
CA ARG A 62 -2.47 19.46 -0.41
C ARG A 62 -3.03 19.86 0.96
N ASN A 63 -2.98 18.96 1.92
CA ASN A 63 -2.87 19.38 3.32
C ASN A 63 -1.40 19.20 3.75
N GLU A 64 -0.64 20.27 3.60
CA GLU A 64 0.82 20.34 3.87
C GLU A 64 1.19 19.90 5.30
N ILE A 65 0.21 19.84 6.19
CA ILE A 65 0.40 19.59 7.61
C ILE A 65 0.60 18.09 7.92
N ASN A 66 -0.01 17.16 7.16
CA ASN A 66 -0.11 15.76 7.62
C ASN A 66 0.24 14.65 6.61
N TYR A 67 0.42 14.94 5.32
CA TYR A 67 0.49 13.86 4.30
C TYR A 67 1.88 13.35 3.93
N ASN A 68 2.95 13.96 4.44
CA ASN A 68 4.31 13.57 4.05
C ASN A 68 5.02 12.74 5.12
N SER A 69 4.43 12.49 6.27
CA SER A 69 5.14 12.04 7.48
C SER A 69 4.98 10.55 7.73
N LEU A 70 5.99 9.75 7.38
CA LEU A 70 5.93 8.28 7.47
C LEU A 70 5.99 7.79 8.92
N CYS A 71 6.91 8.33 9.71
CA CYS A 71 7.13 7.90 11.09
C CYS A 71 7.80 8.97 11.94
N LEU A 72 7.68 8.79 13.25
CA LEU A 72 8.37 9.58 14.27
C LEU A 72 9.34 8.69 15.04
N PHE A 73 10.60 9.10 15.05
CA PHE A 73 11.57 8.63 16.04
C PHE A 73 11.59 9.59 17.21
N SER A 74 11.31 9.07 18.40
CA SER A 74 11.29 9.85 19.65
C SER A 74 12.30 9.31 20.65
N LYS A 75 13.05 10.21 21.29
CA LYS A 75 14.00 9.88 22.36
C LYS A 75 13.82 10.87 23.50
N SER A 76 13.70 10.34 24.72
CA SER A 76 13.56 11.15 25.94
C SER A 76 14.73 10.88 26.88
N GLY A 77 15.51 11.91 27.20
CA GLY A 77 16.73 11.78 27.99
C GLY A 77 17.72 10.77 27.38
N ASN A 78 18.21 9.85 28.22
CA ASN A 78 19.21 8.85 27.83
C ASN A 78 18.62 7.57 27.21
N SER A 79 17.32 7.52 26.94
CA SER A 79 16.68 6.34 26.32
C SER A 79 17.09 6.14 24.86
N ASP A 80 16.92 4.93 24.32
CA ASP A 80 17.03 4.71 22.88
C ASP A 80 15.87 5.36 22.13
N PHE A 81 16.10 5.65 20.84
CA PHE A 81 15.04 6.12 19.96
C PHE A 81 13.96 5.06 19.80
N ARG A 82 12.71 5.48 20.03
CA ARG A 82 11.49 4.69 19.81
C ARG A 82 10.85 5.10 18.50
N LEU A 83 10.60 4.11 17.65
CA LEU A 83 9.81 4.27 16.44
C LEU A 83 8.32 4.30 16.80
N THR A 84 7.63 5.33 16.32
CA THR A 84 6.18 5.40 16.26
C THR A 84 5.81 5.61 14.80
N LEU A 85 5.15 4.62 14.21
CA LEU A 85 4.55 4.81 12.89
C LEU A 85 3.39 5.80 13.06
N HIS A 86 3.34 6.82 12.21
CA HIS A 86 2.19 7.72 12.19
C HIS A 86 0.97 7.06 11.53
N TYR A 87 1.18 5.92 10.85
CA TYR A 87 0.14 5.13 10.20
C TYR A 87 -0.02 3.77 10.91
N ASN A 88 -0.87 3.69 11.94
CA ASN A 88 -1.31 2.42 12.55
C ASN A 88 -2.50 1.76 11.80
N GLY A 89 -2.82 2.25 10.61
CA GLY A 89 -3.90 1.76 9.78
C GLY A 89 -3.90 2.54 8.48
N VAL A 90 -3.38 1.93 7.42
CA VAL A 90 -3.63 2.42 6.06
C VAL A 90 -5.10 2.11 5.77
N SER A 91 -5.98 3.05 6.11
CA SER A 91 -7.33 3.06 5.53
C SER A 91 -7.18 3.59 4.11
N THR A 92 -7.45 2.73 3.13
CA THR A 92 -7.62 3.06 1.70
C THR A 92 -6.49 3.91 1.08
N MET A 93 -5.44 3.26 0.58
CA MET A 93 -4.77 3.80 -0.60
C MET A 93 -5.69 3.54 -1.79
N ASN A 94 -6.41 4.56 -2.26
CA ASN A 94 -6.92 4.58 -3.63
C ASN A 94 -5.71 4.72 -4.56
N LEU A 95 -4.97 3.63 -4.74
CA LEU A 95 -3.83 3.57 -5.65
C LEU A 95 -4.40 3.66 -7.07
N THR A 96 -4.50 4.88 -7.58
CA THR A 96 -5.01 5.15 -8.91
C THR A 96 -3.86 5.01 -9.89
N LEU A 97 -3.92 3.98 -10.73
CA LEU A 97 -2.91 3.72 -11.73
C LEU A 97 -3.15 4.57 -12.98
N ASN A 98 -2.07 4.95 -13.66
CA ASN A 98 -2.19 5.67 -14.92
C ASN A 98 -2.93 4.78 -15.94
N LYS A 99 -3.97 5.28 -16.61
CA LYS A 99 -4.71 4.50 -17.63
C LYS A 99 -3.81 3.81 -18.67
N ASN A 100 -2.64 4.38 -18.94
CA ASN A 100 -1.68 3.89 -19.92
C ASN A 100 -1.04 2.55 -19.53
N ILE A 101 -1.10 2.14 -18.25
CA ILE A 101 -0.54 0.86 -17.78
C ILE A 101 -1.59 -0.25 -17.67
N VAL A 102 -2.86 0.06 -17.90
CA VAL A 102 -3.97 -0.90 -17.85
C VAL A 102 -3.88 -1.85 -19.05
N GLY A 103 -4.06 -3.15 -18.80
CA GLY A 103 -3.86 -4.22 -19.78
C GLY A 103 -2.40 -4.61 -19.98
N HIS A 104 -1.48 -4.00 -19.23
CA HIS A 104 -0.05 -4.31 -19.26
C HIS A 104 0.40 -4.79 -17.88
N LEU A 105 1.49 -5.55 -17.84
CA LEU A 105 2.17 -5.97 -16.60
C LEU A 105 1.22 -6.58 -15.56
N GLY A 106 0.22 -7.36 -16.00
CA GLY A 106 -0.76 -8.01 -15.12
C GLY A 106 -1.80 -7.10 -14.49
N ILE A 107 -1.97 -5.87 -14.96
CA ILE A 107 -2.92 -4.88 -14.44
C ILE A 107 -4.20 -4.91 -15.27
N ASN A 108 -5.34 -5.18 -14.66
CA ASN A 108 -6.61 -5.36 -15.37
C ASN A 108 -7.75 -4.60 -14.68
N LEU A 109 -8.64 -3.99 -15.47
CA LEU A 109 -9.94 -3.55 -14.98
C LEU A 109 -10.77 -4.77 -14.58
N ILE A 110 -11.48 -4.68 -13.46
CA ILE A 110 -12.37 -5.74 -12.99
C ILE A 110 -13.40 -6.11 -14.06
N SER A 111 -13.92 -5.15 -14.82
CA SER A 111 -14.85 -5.39 -15.93
C SER A 111 -14.29 -6.24 -17.05
N ASN A 112 -12.96 -6.26 -17.22
CA ASN A 112 -12.27 -7.03 -18.24
C ASN A 112 -11.84 -8.43 -17.76
N ILE A 113 -11.99 -8.73 -16.47
CA ILE A 113 -11.63 -10.05 -15.92
C ILE A 113 -12.67 -11.06 -16.38
N SER A 114 -12.28 -11.86 -17.36
CA SER A 114 -13.05 -13.03 -17.77
C SER A 114 -12.98 -14.12 -16.70
N PRO A 115 -14.03 -14.98 -16.58
CA PRO A 115 -14.04 -16.04 -15.59
C PRO A 115 -12.81 -16.95 -15.66
N ILE A 116 -12.25 -17.26 -14.48
CA ILE A 116 -11.12 -18.16 -14.26
C ILE A 116 -11.61 -19.36 -13.44
N LYS A 117 -11.49 -20.57 -14.01
CA LYS A 117 -12.00 -21.80 -13.38
C LYS A 117 -10.86 -22.73 -13.01
N VAL A 118 -11.05 -23.49 -11.94
CA VAL A 118 -10.18 -24.62 -11.59
C VAL A 118 -10.07 -25.57 -12.78
N GLY A 119 -8.86 -26.02 -13.08
CA GLY A 119 -8.57 -26.88 -14.24
C GLY A 119 -8.19 -26.13 -15.53
N MET A 120 -8.34 -24.80 -15.59
CA MET A 120 -7.78 -24.01 -16.70
C MET A 120 -6.25 -24.11 -16.73
N THR A 121 -5.65 -23.96 -17.92
CA THR A 121 -4.19 -23.85 -18.04
C THR A 121 -3.70 -22.41 -17.82
N LEU A 122 -2.46 -22.20 -17.40
CA LEU A 122 -1.92 -20.84 -17.28
C LEU A 122 -1.90 -20.12 -18.63
N SER A 123 -1.68 -20.84 -19.74
CA SER A 123 -1.80 -20.26 -21.08
C SER A 123 -3.20 -19.71 -21.36
N GLN A 124 -4.26 -20.41 -20.92
CA GLN A 124 -5.64 -19.92 -21.05
C GLN A 124 -5.88 -18.69 -20.16
N VAL A 125 -5.31 -18.64 -18.95
CA VAL A 125 -5.37 -17.47 -18.07
C VAL A 125 -4.68 -16.27 -18.72
N LYS A 126 -3.46 -16.46 -19.25
CA LYS A 126 -2.69 -15.40 -19.90
C LYS A 126 -3.36 -14.84 -21.15
N LYS A 127 -4.06 -15.68 -21.92
CA LYS A 127 -4.90 -15.21 -23.04
C LYS A 127 -6.03 -14.28 -22.60
N LYS A 128 -6.49 -14.39 -21.35
CA LYS A 128 -7.55 -13.56 -20.79
C LYS A 128 -7.01 -12.29 -20.10
N LEU A 129 -5.92 -12.42 -19.34
CA LEU A 129 -5.45 -11.39 -18.41
C LEU A 129 -4.07 -10.79 -18.77
N GLY A 130 -3.43 -11.30 -19.83
CA GLY A 130 -2.05 -10.98 -20.16
C GLY A 130 -1.03 -11.72 -19.28
N GLU A 131 0.22 -11.30 -19.33
CA GLU A 131 1.25 -11.79 -18.42
C GLU A 131 0.99 -11.27 -16.99
N PRO A 132 1.26 -12.07 -15.94
CA PRO A 132 1.10 -11.63 -14.56
C PRO A 132 2.10 -10.53 -14.19
N SER A 133 1.75 -9.76 -13.16
CA SER A 133 2.64 -8.75 -12.57
C SER A 133 3.83 -9.40 -11.86
N GLU A 134 3.58 -10.54 -11.22
CA GLU A 134 4.58 -11.29 -10.48
C GLU A 134 4.27 -12.79 -10.53
N ILE A 135 5.34 -13.61 -10.48
CA ILE A 135 5.24 -15.05 -10.34
C ILE A 135 6.09 -15.48 -9.13
N ASN A 136 5.44 -16.02 -8.11
CA ASN A 136 6.13 -16.69 -7.02
C ASN A 136 6.37 -18.16 -7.39
N ASN A 137 7.64 -18.48 -7.70
CA ASN A 137 8.04 -19.80 -8.13
C ASN A 137 8.07 -20.84 -6.99
N GLU A 138 8.14 -20.41 -5.74
CA GLU A 138 8.13 -21.28 -4.56
C GLU A 138 6.72 -21.73 -4.23
N THR A 139 5.78 -20.79 -4.15
CA THR A 139 4.37 -21.06 -3.84
C THR A 139 3.54 -21.45 -5.07
N LYS A 140 4.12 -21.36 -6.27
CA LYS A 140 3.43 -21.61 -7.56
C LYS A 140 2.20 -20.74 -7.70
N GLU A 141 2.42 -19.43 -7.63
CA GLU A 141 1.37 -18.43 -7.62
C GLU A 141 1.67 -17.30 -8.62
N SER A 142 0.66 -16.85 -9.35
CA SER A 142 0.73 -15.68 -10.24
C SER A 142 -0.17 -14.57 -9.73
N GLN A 143 0.32 -13.33 -9.77
CA GLN A 143 -0.40 -12.17 -9.25
C GLN A 143 -0.82 -11.22 -10.38
N TYR A 144 -2.05 -10.72 -10.27
CA TYR A 144 -2.61 -9.71 -11.17
C TYR A 144 -3.26 -8.59 -10.35
N TYR A 145 -2.99 -7.33 -10.70
CA TYR A 145 -3.66 -6.19 -10.08
C TYR A 145 -5.04 -6.00 -10.70
N VAL A 146 -6.05 -5.82 -9.85
CA VAL A 146 -7.44 -5.61 -10.27
C VAL A 146 -7.84 -4.17 -9.94
N LEU A 147 -8.33 -3.46 -10.94
CA LEU A 147 -8.74 -2.06 -10.83
C LEU A 147 -10.25 -1.90 -10.97
N ASN A 148 -10.82 -0.82 -10.44
CA ASN A 148 -12.15 -0.36 -10.83
C ASN A 148 -12.09 0.45 -12.14
N GLU A 149 -13.25 0.90 -12.63
CA GLU A 149 -13.38 1.73 -13.84
C GLU A 149 -12.66 3.08 -13.75
N ASN A 150 -12.35 3.53 -12.53
CA ASN A 150 -11.58 4.75 -12.27
C ASN A 150 -10.08 4.47 -12.12
N TYR A 151 -9.62 3.28 -12.50
CA TYR A 151 -8.22 2.83 -12.42
C TYR A 151 -7.65 2.74 -11.00
N GLN A 152 -8.51 2.71 -9.99
CA GLN A 152 -8.12 2.53 -8.60
C GLN A 152 -7.98 1.04 -8.31
N VAL A 153 -6.87 0.65 -7.68
CA VAL A 153 -6.65 -0.75 -7.27
C VAL A 153 -7.70 -1.16 -6.25
N LEU A 154 -8.49 -2.17 -6.63
CA LEU A 154 -9.40 -2.87 -5.73
C LEU A 154 -8.65 -3.92 -4.91
N GLY A 155 -7.64 -4.56 -5.49
CA GLY A 155 -6.90 -5.63 -4.84
C GLY A 155 -6.05 -6.43 -5.82
N ILE A 156 -5.62 -7.61 -5.38
CA ILE A 156 -4.77 -8.53 -6.13
C ILE A 156 -5.52 -9.84 -6.32
N LEU A 157 -5.54 -10.33 -7.55
CA LEU A 157 -5.99 -11.65 -7.91
C LEU A 157 -4.80 -12.61 -7.91
N PHE A 158 -4.86 -13.61 -7.04
CA PHE A 158 -3.88 -14.68 -6.92
C PHE A 158 -4.36 -15.93 -7.64
N ILE A 159 -3.57 -16.40 -8.60
CA ILE A 159 -3.80 -17.65 -9.31
C ILE A 159 -2.78 -18.67 -8.82
N GLN A 160 -3.21 -19.61 -7.99
CA GLN A 160 -2.37 -20.73 -7.57
C GLN A 160 -2.49 -21.86 -8.58
N TYR A 161 -1.36 -22.50 -8.88
CA TYR A 161 -1.30 -23.55 -9.87
C TYR A 161 -0.43 -24.72 -9.44
N THR A 162 -0.65 -25.86 -10.07
CA THR A 162 0.26 -27.00 -10.01
C THR A 162 0.60 -27.39 -11.43
N ASN A 163 1.90 -27.50 -11.71
CA ASN A 163 2.43 -27.61 -13.07
C ASN A 163 1.96 -26.43 -13.93
N ASP A 164 0.99 -26.65 -14.80
CA ASP A 164 0.40 -25.60 -15.66
C ASP A 164 -1.11 -25.45 -15.43
N THR A 165 -1.66 -26.05 -14.38
CA THR A 165 -3.11 -26.11 -14.16
C THR A 165 -3.52 -25.31 -12.93
N VAL A 166 -4.50 -24.43 -13.10
CA VAL A 166 -5.10 -23.62 -12.03
C VAL A 166 -5.74 -24.52 -10.96
N LYS A 167 -5.39 -24.25 -9.71
CA LYS A 167 -5.95 -24.89 -8.51
C LYS A 167 -6.91 -23.99 -7.77
N SER A 168 -6.61 -22.71 -7.71
CA SER A 168 -7.48 -21.70 -7.11
C SER A 168 -7.24 -20.34 -7.77
N ALA A 169 -8.26 -19.49 -7.69
CA ALA A 169 -8.22 -18.10 -8.10
C ALA A 169 -8.89 -17.31 -6.97
N ASN A 170 -8.11 -16.56 -6.21
CA ASN A 170 -8.59 -15.88 -5.01
C ASN A 170 -8.31 -14.39 -5.12
N PHE A 171 -9.33 -13.59 -4.88
CA PHE A 171 -9.18 -12.15 -4.77
C PHE A 171 -8.89 -11.76 -3.32
N PHE A 172 -7.91 -10.88 -3.15
CA PHE A 172 -7.59 -10.32 -1.86
C PHE A 172 -7.44 -8.80 -1.99
N SER A 173 -7.97 -8.08 -1.01
CA SER A 173 -7.91 -6.63 -0.96
C SER A 173 -7.38 -6.17 0.40
N TRP A 174 -6.47 -5.21 0.35
CA TRP A 174 -6.04 -4.43 1.52
C TRP A 174 -7.04 -3.32 1.87
N ASN A 175 -8.12 -3.16 1.11
CA ASN A 175 -9.18 -2.21 1.42
C ASN A 175 -10.08 -2.75 2.52
N ASN A 176 -9.83 -2.29 3.75
CA ASN A 176 -10.62 -2.65 4.93
C ASN A 176 -12.08 -2.17 4.90
N ASN A 177 -12.46 -1.33 3.92
CA ASN A 177 -13.85 -0.91 3.73
C ASN A 177 -14.69 -1.95 2.99
N PHE A 178 -14.07 -2.96 2.35
CA PHE A 178 -14.83 -4.06 1.82
C PHE A 178 -15.39 -4.94 2.93
N SER A 179 -16.70 -5.10 2.93
CA SER A 179 -17.33 -6.12 3.74
C SER A 179 -16.94 -7.52 3.22
N LYS A 180 -17.01 -8.53 4.08
CA LYS A 180 -16.82 -9.93 3.67
C LYS A 180 -17.74 -10.34 2.53
N GLU A 181 -18.97 -9.82 2.51
CA GLU A 181 -19.95 -10.05 1.45
C GLU A 181 -19.51 -9.43 0.11
N GLN A 182 -18.87 -8.26 0.14
CA GLN A 182 -18.34 -7.61 -1.06
C GLN A 182 -17.13 -8.37 -1.62
N LEU A 183 -16.19 -8.80 -0.77
CA LEU A 183 -15.07 -9.64 -1.19
C LEU A 183 -15.56 -10.95 -1.81
N SER A 184 -16.49 -11.64 -1.15
CA SER A 184 -17.09 -12.88 -1.65
C SER A 184 -17.84 -12.69 -2.98
N ALA A 185 -18.47 -11.53 -3.18
CA ALA A 185 -19.11 -11.20 -4.45
C ALA A 185 -18.08 -11.01 -5.58
N ILE A 186 -16.91 -10.41 -5.31
CA ILE A 186 -15.81 -10.30 -6.27
C ILE A 186 -15.29 -11.69 -6.64
N ASP A 187 -15.01 -12.54 -5.64
CA ASP A 187 -14.58 -13.93 -5.89
C ASP A 187 -15.59 -14.69 -6.77
N SER A 188 -16.88 -14.55 -6.47
CA SER A 188 -17.97 -15.18 -7.24
C SER A 188 -18.04 -14.66 -8.68
N TYR A 189 -17.74 -13.37 -8.90
CA TYR A 189 -17.65 -12.80 -10.25
C TYR A 189 -16.44 -13.36 -11.01
N ILE A 190 -15.27 -13.45 -10.38
CA ILE A 190 -14.05 -13.99 -10.98
C ILE A 190 -14.21 -15.47 -11.33
N ALA A 191 -14.97 -16.23 -10.54
CA ALA A 191 -15.34 -17.62 -10.85
C ALA A 191 -16.34 -17.74 -12.02
N GLY A 192 -17.06 -16.65 -12.33
CA GLY A 192 -18.11 -16.59 -13.35
C GLY A 192 -19.50 -16.99 -12.84
N ASP A 193 -19.68 -17.09 -11.53
CA ASP A 193 -20.96 -17.43 -10.88
C ASP A 193 -21.85 -16.19 -10.67
N LYS A 194 -21.27 -14.99 -10.83
CA LYS A 194 -21.95 -13.71 -10.72
C LYS A 194 -21.60 -12.81 -11.90
N LYS A 195 -22.51 -11.93 -12.32
CA LYS A 195 -22.25 -10.94 -13.36
C LYS A 195 -21.67 -9.66 -12.78
N LEU A 196 -20.95 -8.91 -13.61
CA LEU A 196 -20.37 -7.61 -13.24
C LEU A 196 -21.44 -6.62 -12.75
N GLU A 197 -22.58 -6.57 -13.45
CA GLU A 197 -23.72 -5.68 -13.14
C GLU A 197 -24.33 -5.93 -11.74
N ASP A 198 -24.13 -7.14 -11.19
CA ASP A 198 -24.62 -7.53 -9.87
C ASP A 198 -23.60 -7.25 -8.75
N LEU A 199 -22.40 -6.75 -9.07
CA LEU A 199 -21.42 -6.32 -8.07
C LEU A 199 -21.87 -4.99 -7.44
N LYS A 200 -22.58 -5.08 -6.32
CA LYS A 200 -22.99 -3.93 -5.49
C LYS A 200 -21.83 -3.39 -4.65
N ILE A 201 -20.78 -2.92 -5.31
CA ILE A 201 -19.57 -2.40 -4.68
C ILE A 201 -19.54 -0.89 -4.91
N LYS A 202 -19.60 -0.11 -3.82
CA LYS A 202 -19.63 1.38 -3.88
C LYS A 202 -18.43 1.96 -4.63
N GLU A 203 -17.31 1.27 -4.58
CA GLU A 203 -16.03 1.71 -5.11
C GLU A 203 -15.87 1.43 -6.61
N LEU A 204 -16.86 0.83 -7.29
CA LEU A 204 -16.83 0.67 -8.75
C LEU A 204 -17.28 1.92 -9.52
N LYS A 205 -17.87 2.91 -8.85
CA LYS A 205 -18.59 4.04 -9.48
C LYS A 205 -18.30 5.40 -8.82
N ASP A 206 -17.04 5.66 -8.47
CA ASP A 206 -16.59 6.81 -7.66
C ASP A 206 -16.83 6.67 -6.15
N ILE A 207 -15.75 6.86 -5.39
CA ILE A 207 -15.78 7.26 -3.99
C ILE A 207 -15.51 8.77 -4.01
N TYR A 208 -16.50 9.58 -3.62
CA TYR A 208 -16.34 11.03 -3.42
C TYR A 208 -15.37 11.34 -2.27
#